data_AF-A0A517QWH3-F1
#
_entry.id   AF-A0A517QWH3-F1
#
_cell.length_a   1.000
_cell.length_b   1.000
_cell.length_c   1.000
_cell.angle_alpha   90.00
_cell.angle_beta   90.00
_cell.angle_gamma   90.00
#
_symmetry.space_group_name_H-M   'P 1'
#
loop_
_entity.id
_entity.type
_entity.pdbx_description
1 polymer ?
#
loop_
_entity_poly.entity_id
_entity_poly.type
_entity_poly.pdbx_seq_one_letter_code
_entity_poly.pdbx_strand_id
1 'polypeptide(L)'
;MEDAAVISRSYEALGFHVDPHALHREFKRGDGDLTAWLETDLRPYAADLVKRPKVRSLATHSLRTLAPDSGSEVRKLIDKLPGRVERTVESLRAAFTEERIRGPLLIKPVLRSQVVEKFTFSAEGTRALRQQASPAIPIDPVSECLAALADWQKTPLVDTRGYFAHQTQFIDAKDENGSTVRLQDGSFHPIFPGRTRYVGDLVAREFDARLLAIRGDLRWFSSRMNQLSVELRADVLVMQAYEDVSSLNQLIDAIRADVLLHEEFPLRDACCVLTQAYAALSPNPDLSWLPLDESVLATGGLLRTHVRSNRNSVLDHLKQAVKRTQRLYADENKDAENLDDLIGRYRVVLRRNPFDAWVDGKSLRTLIESESTGRIPFTQGEEQLLKELITSASGGSEVLARKLYGAIPVSASTLPTRCKRLREKFPLIGALLESRTQQCQLKVDPEEVRVV
;
A
#
# COMPACT_ATOMS: atom_id res chain seq x y z
N MET A 1 28.69 -16.83 11.63
CA MET A 1 29.02 -17.83 10.59
C MET A 1 27.92 -18.88 10.45
N GLU A 2 27.26 -19.32 11.52
CA GLU A 2 26.12 -20.27 11.44
C GLU A 2 24.94 -19.72 10.61
N ASP A 3 24.59 -18.44 10.73
CA ASP A 3 23.53 -17.80 9.91
C ASP A 3 23.82 -17.86 8.40
N ALA A 4 25.09 -17.77 7.98
CA ALA A 4 25.45 -17.71 6.57
C ALA A 4 25.28 -19.07 5.86
N ALA A 5 25.66 -20.16 6.53
CA ALA A 5 25.51 -21.51 5.98
C ALA A 5 24.03 -21.95 5.90
N VAL A 6 23.21 -21.52 6.87
CA VAL A 6 21.76 -21.77 6.88
C VAL A 6 21.05 -20.98 5.77
N ILE A 7 21.44 -19.72 5.55
CA ILE A 7 20.92 -18.91 4.45
C ILE A 7 21.32 -19.52 3.10
N SER A 8 22.58 -19.94 2.92
CA SER A 8 23.04 -20.52 1.66
C SER A 8 22.31 -21.82 1.27
N ARG A 9 22.11 -22.75 2.22
CA ARG A 9 21.38 -24.00 1.96
C ARG A 9 19.89 -23.79 1.71
N SER A 10 19.28 -22.81 2.39
CA SER A 10 17.87 -22.46 2.15
C SER A 10 17.67 -21.89 0.74
N TYR A 11 18.66 -21.16 0.21
CA TYR A 11 18.59 -20.54 -1.11
C TYR A 11 18.68 -21.53 -2.26
N GLU A 12 19.59 -22.50 -2.16
CA GLU A 12 19.69 -23.59 -3.13
C GLU A 12 18.40 -24.43 -3.13
N ALA A 13 17.83 -24.70 -1.94
CA ALA A 13 16.57 -25.43 -1.81
C ALA A 13 15.35 -24.66 -2.38
N LEU A 14 15.40 -23.33 -2.38
CA LEU A 14 14.34 -22.45 -2.89
C LEU A 14 14.52 -22.04 -4.36
N GLY A 15 15.52 -22.61 -5.05
CA GLY A 15 15.79 -22.36 -6.47
C GLY A 15 16.39 -20.98 -6.79
N PHE A 16 16.89 -20.24 -5.80
CA PHE A 16 17.54 -18.96 -6.06
C PHE A 16 18.92 -19.18 -6.71
N HIS A 17 19.10 -18.71 -7.94
CA HIS A 17 20.37 -18.81 -8.68
C HIS A 17 21.41 -17.72 -8.34
N VAL A 18 21.26 -17.01 -7.21
CA VAL A 18 22.12 -15.88 -6.83
C VAL A 18 22.86 -16.19 -5.53
N ASP A 19 24.17 -15.95 -5.52
CA ASP A 19 25.00 -16.07 -4.31
C ASP A 19 24.51 -15.11 -3.22
N PRO A 20 24.05 -15.61 -2.05
CA PRO A 20 23.58 -14.77 -0.95
C PRO A 20 24.66 -13.81 -0.42
N HIS A 21 25.94 -14.17 -0.54
CA HIS A 21 27.05 -13.31 -0.11
C HIS A 21 27.26 -12.12 -1.04
N ALA A 22 27.00 -12.30 -2.34
CA ALA A 22 27.08 -11.22 -3.32
C ALA A 22 26.07 -10.09 -2.99
N LEU A 23 24.91 -10.44 -2.43
CA LEU A 23 23.86 -9.48 -2.09
C LEU A 23 24.18 -8.55 -0.89
N HIS A 24 25.19 -8.87 -0.07
CA HIS A 24 25.54 -8.08 1.13
C HIS A 24 26.84 -7.26 0.99
N ARG A 25 27.44 -7.19 -0.20
CA ARG A 25 28.72 -6.47 -0.44
C ARG A 25 28.67 -5.00 -0.03
N GLU A 26 29.78 -4.49 0.52
CA GLU A 26 29.98 -3.06 0.78
C GLU A 26 30.51 -2.34 -0.46
N PHE A 27 30.07 -1.10 -0.71
CA PHE A 27 30.44 -0.33 -1.90
C PHE A 27 31.04 1.03 -1.54
N LYS A 28 32.15 1.40 -2.18
CA LYS A 28 32.77 2.73 -2.06
C LYS A 28 32.36 3.65 -3.21
N ARG A 29 32.44 4.96 -2.99
CA ARG A 29 32.02 5.98 -3.98
C ARG A 29 32.91 5.88 -5.24
N GLY A 30 32.31 5.74 -6.42
CA GLY A 30 33.03 5.57 -7.69
C GLY A 30 33.15 4.12 -8.20
N ASP A 31 32.71 3.11 -7.43
CA ASP A 31 32.80 1.70 -7.83
C ASP A 31 31.94 1.36 -9.06
N GLY A 32 32.59 0.87 -10.13
CA GLY A 32 31.94 0.10 -11.20
C GLY A 32 31.24 -1.17 -10.67
N ASP A 33 31.70 -1.66 -9.52
CA ASP A 33 31.13 -2.83 -8.82
C ASP A 33 29.70 -2.61 -8.36
N LEU A 34 29.25 -1.36 -8.16
CA LEU A 34 27.86 -1.10 -7.78
C LEU A 34 26.91 -1.37 -8.95
N THR A 35 27.27 -0.93 -10.16
CA THR A 35 26.46 -1.19 -11.35
C THR A 35 26.44 -2.69 -11.64
N ALA A 36 27.60 -3.36 -11.51
CA ALA A 36 27.68 -4.81 -11.61
C ALA A 36 26.73 -5.47 -10.60
N TRP A 37 26.83 -5.14 -9.31
CA TRP A 37 25.95 -5.71 -8.27
C TRP A 37 24.46 -5.52 -8.54
N LEU A 38 24.04 -4.31 -8.96
CA LEU A 38 22.65 -4.05 -9.30
C LEU A 38 22.16 -4.96 -10.44
N GLU A 39 22.98 -5.18 -11.47
CA GLU A 39 22.61 -5.94 -12.67
C GLU A 39 22.78 -7.46 -12.53
N THR A 40 23.84 -7.91 -11.86
CA THR A 40 24.25 -9.32 -11.78
C THR A 40 23.70 -10.01 -10.54
N ASP A 41 23.48 -9.28 -9.45
CA ASP A 41 23.12 -9.89 -8.17
C ASP A 41 21.70 -9.48 -7.78
N LEU A 42 21.44 -8.18 -7.62
CA LEU A 42 20.15 -7.67 -7.14
C LEU A 42 19.02 -7.90 -8.16
N ARG A 43 19.23 -7.56 -9.44
CA ARG A 43 18.21 -7.70 -10.49
C ARG A 43 17.69 -9.14 -10.62
N PRO A 44 18.52 -10.19 -10.78
CA PRO A 44 18.01 -11.55 -10.87
C PRO A 44 17.32 -12.00 -9.57
N TYR A 45 17.84 -11.60 -8.41
CA TYR A 45 17.19 -11.89 -7.13
C TYR A 45 15.80 -11.25 -7.02
N ALA A 46 15.67 -9.98 -7.37
CA ALA A 46 14.39 -9.28 -7.41
C ALA A 46 13.44 -9.91 -8.43
N ALA A 47 13.94 -10.26 -9.62
CA ALA A 47 13.16 -10.91 -10.68
C ALA A 47 12.63 -12.30 -10.29
N ASP A 48 13.36 -13.06 -9.49
CA ASP A 48 12.84 -14.31 -8.93
C ASP A 48 11.79 -14.05 -7.85
N LEU A 49 12.09 -13.18 -6.90
CA LEU A 49 11.20 -12.88 -5.78
C LEU A 49 9.83 -12.35 -6.20
N VAL A 50 9.77 -11.45 -7.18
CA VAL A 50 8.49 -10.88 -7.63
C VAL A 50 7.58 -11.90 -8.29
N LYS A 51 8.07 -13.08 -8.68
CA LYS A 51 7.22 -14.18 -9.19
C LYS A 51 6.44 -14.85 -8.06
N ARG A 52 6.90 -14.73 -6.81
CA ARG A 52 6.34 -15.43 -5.66
C ARG A 52 5.03 -14.76 -5.21
N PRO A 53 3.90 -15.49 -5.15
CA PRO A 53 2.60 -14.97 -4.73
C PRO A 53 2.62 -14.21 -3.41
N LYS A 54 3.37 -14.70 -2.41
CA LYS A 54 3.48 -14.03 -1.11
C LYS A 54 4.12 -12.65 -1.21
N VAL A 55 5.20 -12.52 -1.98
CA VAL A 55 5.86 -11.23 -2.25
C VAL A 55 4.91 -10.29 -3.00
N ARG A 56 4.21 -10.79 -4.02
CA ARG A 56 3.21 -9.99 -4.76
C ARG A 56 2.10 -9.48 -3.84
N SER A 57 1.59 -10.34 -2.95
CA SER A 57 0.56 -9.98 -1.98
C SER A 57 1.04 -8.91 -1.00
N LEU A 58 2.27 -9.03 -0.49
CA LEU A 58 2.85 -8.06 0.44
C LEU A 58 3.16 -6.73 -0.24
N ALA A 59 3.72 -6.75 -1.45
CA ALA A 59 4.03 -5.56 -2.24
C ALA A 59 2.78 -4.80 -2.68
N THR A 60 1.66 -5.50 -2.91
CA THR A 60 0.37 -4.87 -3.28
C THR A 60 -0.47 -4.49 -2.08
N HIS A 61 -0.04 -4.76 -0.85
CA HIS A 61 -0.88 -4.60 0.34
C HIS A 61 -1.48 -3.19 0.42
N SER A 62 -0.66 -2.15 0.43
CA SER A 62 -1.13 -0.76 0.56
C SER A 62 -1.97 -0.30 -0.64
N LEU A 63 -1.69 -0.82 -1.84
CA LEU A 63 -2.52 -0.56 -3.02
C LEU A 63 -3.90 -1.18 -2.88
N ARG A 64 -4.00 -2.38 -2.27
CA ARG A 64 -5.24 -3.12 -2.10
C ARG A 64 -6.02 -2.71 -0.86
N THR A 65 -5.38 -2.17 0.18
CA THR A 65 -6.05 -1.85 1.44
C THR A 65 -6.32 -0.37 1.61
N LEU A 66 -5.52 0.53 1.03
CA LEU A 66 -5.71 1.98 1.20
C LEU A 66 -6.48 2.63 0.05
N ALA A 67 -6.59 1.95 -1.10
CA ALA A 67 -7.32 2.46 -2.26
C ALA A 67 -8.80 2.76 -1.92
N PRO A 68 -9.38 3.83 -2.51
CA PRO A 68 -10.76 4.27 -2.24
C PRO A 68 -11.80 3.16 -2.24
N ASP A 69 -11.73 2.25 -3.23
CA ASP A 69 -12.75 1.22 -3.45
C ASP A 69 -12.38 -0.15 -2.87
N SER A 70 -11.37 -0.21 -1.99
CA SER A 70 -10.86 -1.49 -1.47
C SER A 70 -11.82 -2.26 -0.56
N GLY A 71 -12.75 -1.57 0.10
CA GLY A 71 -13.66 -2.17 1.08
C GLY A 71 -12.97 -2.74 2.34
N SER A 72 -11.66 -2.52 2.51
CA SER A 72 -10.89 -3.02 3.64
C SER A 72 -11.31 -2.35 4.96
N GLU A 73 -11.06 -3.01 6.10
CA GLU A 73 -11.37 -2.42 7.41
C GLU A 73 -10.61 -1.10 7.65
N VAL A 74 -9.33 -1.05 7.26
CA VAL A 74 -8.54 0.18 7.36
C VAL A 74 -9.08 1.29 6.47
N ARG A 75 -9.59 0.96 5.27
CA ARG A 75 -10.23 1.94 4.39
C ARG A 75 -11.50 2.51 4.99
N LYS A 76 -12.33 1.67 5.63
CA LYS A 76 -13.53 2.13 6.35
C LYS A 76 -13.20 3.11 7.48
N LEU A 77 -12.02 2.99 8.11
CA LEU A 77 -11.54 3.97 9.08
C LEU A 77 -11.09 5.26 8.39
N ILE A 78 -10.35 5.16 7.29
CA ILE A 78 -9.92 6.30 6.47
C ILE A 78 -11.12 7.12 5.97
N ASP A 79 -12.19 6.45 5.52
CA ASP A 79 -13.39 7.11 5.00
C ASP A 79 -14.15 7.91 6.06
N LYS A 80 -13.97 7.60 7.36
CA LYS A 80 -14.54 8.38 8.46
C LYS A 80 -13.76 9.66 8.75
N LEU A 81 -12.51 9.74 8.30
CA LEU A 81 -11.60 10.81 8.68
C LEU A 81 -12.05 12.20 8.19
N PRO A 82 -12.52 12.40 6.95
CA PRO A 82 -12.98 13.72 6.49
C PRO A 82 -14.08 14.30 7.36
N GLY A 83 -15.15 13.53 7.64
CA GLY A 83 -16.25 13.97 8.49
C GLY A 83 -15.85 14.16 9.95
N ARG A 84 -14.85 13.41 10.45
CA ARG A 84 -14.30 13.63 11.79
C ARG A 84 -13.52 14.93 11.86
N VAL A 85 -12.67 15.22 10.86
CA VAL A 85 -11.93 16.48 10.75
C VAL A 85 -12.88 17.68 10.66
N GLU A 86 -13.91 17.61 9.82
CA GLU A 86 -14.91 18.67 9.67
C GLU A 86 -15.57 19.00 11.00
N ARG A 87 -16.13 17.99 11.66
CA ARG A 87 -16.74 18.14 12.99
C ARG A 87 -15.76 18.72 14.01
N THR A 88 -14.51 18.25 14.04
CA THR A 88 -13.50 18.81 14.95
C THR A 88 -13.22 20.29 14.65
N VAL A 89 -13.11 20.67 13.39
CA VAL A 89 -12.89 22.07 12.98
C VAL A 89 -14.08 22.94 13.38
N GLU A 90 -15.31 22.47 13.20
CA GLU A 90 -16.53 23.18 13.60
C GLU A 90 -16.61 23.37 15.12
N SER A 91 -16.41 22.30 15.90
CA SER A 91 -16.42 22.37 17.36
C SER A 91 -15.34 23.30 17.88
N LEU A 92 -14.14 23.26 17.29
CA LEU A 92 -13.07 24.20 17.61
C LEU A 92 -13.52 25.63 17.29
N ARG A 93 -14.00 25.92 16.06
CA ARG A 93 -14.48 27.26 15.69
C ARG A 93 -15.54 27.79 16.66
N ALA A 94 -16.50 26.95 17.05
CA ALA A 94 -17.55 27.32 18.01
C ALA A 94 -16.97 27.62 19.41
N ALA A 95 -16.01 26.84 19.90
CA ALA A 95 -15.31 27.16 21.14
C ALA A 95 -14.53 28.50 21.01
N PHE A 96 -13.97 28.79 19.84
CA PHE A 96 -13.18 30.00 19.59
C PHE A 96 -13.99 31.30 19.40
N THR A 97 -15.32 31.22 19.20
CA THR A 97 -16.16 32.43 19.13
C THR A 97 -16.38 33.08 20.50
N GLU A 98 -16.19 32.34 21.58
CA GLU A 98 -16.32 32.84 22.96
C GLU A 98 -15.07 33.59 23.41
N GLU A 99 -15.19 34.87 23.76
CA GLU A 99 -14.06 35.74 24.09
C GLU A 99 -13.26 35.25 25.31
N ARG A 100 -13.95 34.67 26.30
CA ARG A 100 -13.35 34.04 27.48
C ARG A 100 -12.45 32.84 27.15
N ILE A 101 -12.68 32.20 26.00
CA ILE A 101 -11.90 31.06 25.48
C ILE A 101 -10.80 31.58 24.55
N ARG A 102 -11.13 32.55 23.69
CA ARG A 102 -10.21 33.12 22.70
C ARG A 102 -9.01 33.83 23.33
N GLY A 103 -9.21 34.63 24.38
CA GLY A 103 -8.15 35.42 25.03
C GLY A 103 -6.95 34.58 25.51
N PRO A 104 -7.15 33.53 26.34
CA PRO A 104 -6.09 32.62 26.77
C PRO A 104 -5.35 31.89 25.63
N LEU A 105 -5.99 31.75 24.47
CA LEU A 105 -5.50 30.97 23.33
C LEU A 105 -4.67 31.78 22.33
N LEU A 106 -4.87 33.09 22.25
CA LEU A 106 -4.05 33.99 21.44
C LEU A 106 -2.61 34.14 21.97
N ILE A 107 -2.33 33.65 23.18
CA ILE A 107 -0.97 33.56 23.73
C ILE A 107 -0.29 32.31 23.15
N LYS A 108 0.11 32.39 21.87
CA LYS A 108 1.15 31.52 21.33
C LYS A 108 2.49 32.20 21.66
N PRO A 109 3.52 31.49 22.16
CA PRO A 109 4.87 31.97 21.95
C PRO A 109 5.04 32.07 20.43
N VAL A 110 5.34 33.28 19.94
CA VAL A 110 5.72 33.50 18.55
C VAL A 110 6.80 32.48 18.23
N LEU A 111 6.48 31.47 17.42
CA LEU A 111 7.50 30.62 16.83
C LEU A 111 8.32 31.57 15.97
N ARG A 112 9.52 31.92 16.46
CA ARG A 112 10.51 32.68 15.70
C ARG A 112 10.59 32.05 14.31
N SER A 113 10.32 32.87 13.30
CA SER A 113 10.69 32.68 11.90
C SER A 113 10.29 31.34 11.27
N GLN A 114 9.07 31.25 10.72
CA GLN A 114 8.92 30.55 9.44
C GLN A 114 9.36 31.53 8.34
N VAL A 115 10.67 31.58 8.08
CA VAL A 115 11.12 32.03 6.75
C VAL A 115 10.70 30.91 5.81
N VAL A 116 9.57 31.08 5.14
CA VAL A 116 9.24 30.22 4.00
C VAL A 116 10.20 30.64 2.90
N GLU A 117 11.28 29.88 2.71
CA GLU A 117 12.04 29.97 1.46
C GLU A 117 11.13 29.47 0.34
N LYS A 118 10.50 30.41 -0.37
CA LYS A 118 9.73 30.12 -1.57
C LYS A 118 10.70 29.87 -2.72
N PHE A 119 10.81 28.62 -3.15
CA PHE A 119 11.50 28.26 -4.38
C PHE A 119 10.47 28.19 -5.52
N THR A 120 10.64 29.01 -6.55
CA THR A 120 9.93 28.83 -7.83
C THR A 120 10.80 28.01 -8.78
N PHE A 121 10.21 26.97 -9.32
CA PHE A 121 10.80 26.17 -10.39
C PHE A 121 10.21 26.64 -11.71
N SER A 122 11.06 27.12 -12.63
CA SER A 122 10.67 27.44 -14.00
C SER A 122 11.16 26.33 -14.94
N ALA A 123 10.59 26.25 -16.15
CA ALA A 123 11.03 25.30 -17.18
C ALA A 123 12.52 25.44 -17.54
N GLU A 124 13.14 26.57 -17.22
CA GLU A 124 14.54 26.93 -17.52
C GLU A 124 15.48 26.67 -16.33
N GLY A 125 14.98 26.11 -15.22
CA GLY A 125 15.75 25.75 -14.03
C GLY A 125 15.30 26.45 -12.74
N THR A 126 16.05 26.18 -11.66
CA THR A 126 15.81 26.70 -10.31
C THR A 126 16.29 28.14 -10.20
N ARG A 127 15.39 29.11 -10.03
CA ARG A 127 15.75 30.46 -9.58
C ARG A 127 15.22 30.66 -8.17
N ALA A 128 16.14 30.91 -7.23
CA ALA A 128 15.76 31.38 -5.90
C ALA A 128 15.02 32.72 -6.07
N LEU A 129 13.77 32.79 -5.62
CA LEU A 129 13.11 34.09 -5.45
C LEU A 129 13.91 34.84 -4.40
N ARG A 130 14.26 36.10 -4.69
CA ARG A 130 14.90 36.98 -3.71
C ARG A 130 14.07 36.94 -2.42
N GLN A 131 14.71 36.62 -1.30
CA GLN A 131 14.15 36.78 0.04
C GLN A 131 13.70 38.24 0.20
N GLN A 132 12.43 38.52 0.00
CA GLN A 132 11.80 39.66 0.65
C GLN A 132 11.26 39.15 1.98
N ALA A 133 11.96 39.49 3.06
CA ALA A 133 11.40 39.39 4.39
C ALA A 133 10.23 40.38 4.46
N SER A 134 9.02 39.91 4.14
CA SER A 134 7.82 40.68 4.41
C SER A 134 7.70 40.88 5.92
N PRO A 135 7.27 42.07 6.40
CA PRO A 135 7.00 42.27 7.81
C PRO A 135 6.02 41.20 8.29
N ALA A 136 6.30 40.62 9.47
CA ALA A 136 5.44 39.61 10.08
C ALA A 136 4.05 40.22 10.29
N ILE A 137 3.12 39.92 9.39
CA ILE A 137 1.70 40.19 9.59
C ILE A 137 1.33 39.46 10.89
N PRO A 138 0.61 40.09 11.83
CA PRO A 138 0.04 39.39 12.97
C PRO A 138 -0.95 38.36 12.45
N ILE A 139 -0.43 37.17 12.18
CA ILE A 139 -1.20 36.01 11.80
C ILE A 139 -2.02 35.63 13.02
N ASP A 140 -3.33 35.50 12.89
CA ASP A 140 -4.14 34.79 13.88
C ASP A 140 -3.82 33.29 13.71
N PRO A 141 -2.97 32.72 14.59
CA PRO A 141 -2.45 31.38 14.39
C PRO A 141 -3.55 30.32 14.55
N VAL A 142 -4.67 30.68 15.18
CA VAL A 142 -5.83 29.81 15.35
C VAL A 142 -6.58 29.71 14.04
N SER A 143 -6.89 30.86 13.44
CA SER A 143 -7.60 30.92 12.15
C SER A 143 -6.83 30.23 11.02
N GLU A 144 -5.50 30.41 10.96
CA GLU A 144 -4.67 29.70 9.98
C GLU A 144 -4.61 28.20 10.21
N CYS A 145 -4.43 27.73 11.46
CA CYS A 145 -4.42 26.29 11.73
C CYS A 145 -5.78 25.63 11.43
N LEU A 146 -6.89 26.32 11.71
CA LEU A 146 -8.23 25.82 11.36
C LEU A 146 -8.49 25.84 9.85
N ALA A 147 -7.95 26.82 9.13
CA ALA A 147 -7.98 26.85 7.67
C ALA A 147 -7.16 25.71 7.07
N ALA A 148 -5.95 25.47 7.58
CA ALA A 148 -5.09 24.36 7.14
C ALA A 148 -5.75 22.98 7.37
N LEU A 149 -6.39 22.77 8.53
CA LEU A 149 -7.13 21.55 8.82
C LEU A 149 -8.35 21.36 7.89
N ALA A 150 -9.06 22.44 7.54
CA ALA A 150 -10.18 22.38 6.61
C ALA A 150 -9.72 22.13 5.16
N ASP A 151 -8.62 22.75 4.75
CA ASP A 151 -8.07 22.63 3.40
C ASP A 151 -7.52 21.24 3.10
N TRP A 152 -7.14 20.46 4.13
CA TRP A 152 -6.64 19.11 3.96
C TRP A 152 -7.61 18.18 3.22
N GLN A 153 -8.93 18.43 3.30
CA GLN A 153 -9.94 17.64 2.57
C GLN A 153 -9.87 17.81 1.05
N LYS A 154 -9.23 18.86 0.54
CA LYS A 154 -9.12 19.15 -0.90
C LYS A 154 -8.11 18.24 -1.60
N THR A 155 -7.24 17.58 -0.84
CA THR A 155 -6.17 16.75 -1.38
C THR A 155 -6.44 15.28 -1.07
N PRO A 156 -6.36 14.36 -2.05
CA PRO A 156 -6.52 12.94 -1.80
C PRO A 156 -5.53 12.48 -0.73
N LEU A 157 -6.04 11.87 0.33
CA LEU A 157 -5.22 11.41 1.45
C LEU A 157 -4.33 10.23 1.08
N VAL A 158 -4.84 9.35 0.23
CA VAL A 158 -4.10 8.20 -0.31
C VAL A 158 -3.95 8.44 -1.81
N ASP A 159 -2.72 8.38 -2.32
CA ASP A 159 -2.45 8.40 -3.76
C ASP A 159 -1.66 7.14 -4.15
N THR A 160 -2.36 6.18 -4.77
CA THR A 160 -1.74 4.92 -5.22
C THR A 160 -0.76 5.12 -6.38
N ARG A 161 -0.86 6.25 -7.11
CA ARG A 161 0.09 6.60 -8.17
C ARG A 161 1.47 6.91 -7.60
N GLY A 162 1.57 7.15 -6.28
CA GLY A 162 2.82 7.30 -5.55
C GLY A 162 3.69 6.05 -5.45
N TYR A 163 3.23 4.89 -5.96
CA TYR A 163 3.91 3.62 -5.75
C TYR A 163 5.38 3.57 -6.22
N PHE A 164 5.70 4.17 -7.37
CA PHE A 164 7.07 4.18 -7.90
C PHE A 164 7.85 5.46 -7.62
N ALA A 165 7.14 6.56 -7.31
CA ALA A 165 7.70 7.88 -7.21
C ALA A 165 6.80 8.78 -6.37
N HIS A 166 7.40 9.70 -5.61
CA HIS A 166 6.65 10.75 -4.95
C HIS A 166 5.86 11.57 -5.97
N GLN A 167 4.56 11.72 -5.74
CA GLN A 167 3.73 12.56 -6.60
C GLN A 167 3.97 14.02 -6.26
N THR A 168 4.58 14.74 -7.21
CA THR A 168 4.78 16.18 -7.07
C THR A 168 3.43 16.88 -7.09
N GLN A 169 3.03 17.41 -5.94
CA GLN A 169 1.86 18.26 -5.85
C GLN A 169 2.25 19.69 -6.23
N PHE A 170 1.34 20.34 -6.95
CA PHE A 170 1.50 21.74 -7.31
C PHE A 170 0.34 22.53 -6.74
N ILE A 171 0.64 23.67 -6.16
CA ILE A 171 -0.32 24.64 -5.68
C ILE A 171 -0.25 25.87 -6.57
N ASP A 172 -1.42 26.38 -6.95
CA ASP A 172 -1.54 27.64 -7.66
C ASP A 172 -1.57 28.77 -6.63
N ALA A 173 -0.49 29.57 -6.59
CA ALA A 173 -0.38 30.74 -5.73
C ALA A 173 -0.47 32.02 -6.55
N LYS A 174 -0.84 33.13 -5.91
CA LYS A 174 -0.75 34.45 -6.53
C LYS A 174 0.60 35.07 -6.23
N ASP A 175 1.29 35.57 -7.24
CA ASP A 175 2.49 36.40 -7.05
C ASP A 175 2.11 37.84 -6.64
N GLU A 176 3.13 38.66 -6.40
CA GLU A 176 2.99 40.07 -6.01
C GLU A 176 2.22 40.91 -7.04
N ASN A 177 2.16 40.45 -8.30
CA ASN A 177 1.45 41.11 -9.40
C ASN A 177 0.03 40.54 -9.60
N GLY A 178 -0.43 39.63 -8.74
CA GLY A 178 -1.74 38.97 -8.88
C GLY A 178 -1.80 37.90 -9.99
N SER A 179 -0.66 37.53 -10.57
CA SER A 179 -0.55 36.45 -11.55
C SER A 179 -0.55 35.09 -10.84
N THR A 180 -1.17 34.09 -11.45
CA THR A 180 -1.13 32.73 -10.92
C THR A 180 0.23 32.09 -11.23
N VAL A 181 0.97 31.74 -10.20
CA VAL A 181 2.23 30.99 -10.28
C VAL A 181 2.01 29.60 -9.69
N ARG A 182 2.43 28.59 -10.44
CA ARG A 182 2.37 27.20 -10.02
C ARG A 182 3.61 26.87 -9.19
N LEU A 183 3.42 26.65 -7.90
CA LEU A 183 4.49 26.29 -6.97
C LEU A 183 4.45 24.78 -6.70
N GLN A 184 5.61 24.17 -6.57
CA GLN A 184 5.70 22.80 -6.08
C GLN A 184 5.50 22.78 -4.56
N ASP A 185 4.58 21.95 -4.09
CA ASP A 185 4.40 21.73 -2.65
C ASP A 185 5.54 20.86 -2.12
N GLY A 186 6.37 21.46 -1.27
CA GLY A 186 7.51 20.79 -0.65
C GLY A 186 7.16 19.93 0.56
N SER A 187 5.95 20.02 1.11
CA SER A 187 5.59 19.39 2.39
C SER A 187 5.69 17.85 2.41
N PHE A 188 5.71 17.22 1.23
CA PHE A 188 5.85 15.77 1.06
C PHE A 188 7.10 15.36 0.27
N HIS A 189 8.04 16.28 0.02
CA HIS A 189 9.21 15.99 -0.81
C HIS A 189 10.28 15.20 -0.02
N PRO A 190 10.85 14.11 -0.58
CA PRO A 190 11.85 13.25 0.07
C PRO A 190 13.20 13.94 0.38
N ILE A 191 13.39 15.20 -0.03
CA ILE A 191 14.60 15.99 0.22
C ILE A 191 14.46 16.76 1.54
N PHE A 192 13.24 17.07 1.99
CA PHE A 192 13.07 17.69 3.30
C PHE A 192 13.19 16.61 4.37
N PRO A 193 14.15 16.75 5.31
CA PRO A 193 14.45 15.71 6.26
C PRO A 193 13.24 15.43 7.16
N GLY A 194 12.79 14.18 7.20
CA GLY A 194 11.95 13.73 8.32
C GLY A 194 11.02 12.55 8.10
N ARG A 195 10.51 12.25 6.89
CA ARG A 195 9.36 11.32 6.79
C ARG A 195 9.32 10.35 5.61
N THR A 196 9.90 10.66 4.45
CA THR A 196 9.80 9.79 3.27
C THR A 196 11.17 9.37 2.73
N ARG A 197 11.34 8.06 2.54
CA ARG A 197 12.53 7.46 1.91
C ARG A 197 12.25 7.32 0.41
N TYR A 198 13.29 7.33 -0.42
CA TYR A 198 13.17 7.27 -1.88
C TYR A 198 12.62 5.95 -2.45
N VAL A 199 12.64 4.86 -1.67
CA VAL A 199 12.20 3.53 -2.09
C VAL A 199 11.44 2.83 -0.96
N GLY A 200 10.54 1.92 -1.32
CA GLY A 200 9.70 1.13 -0.41
C GLY A 200 8.22 1.45 -0.54
N ASP A 201 7.45 1.22 0.52
CA ASP A 201 6.01 1.48 0.52
C ASP A 201 5.72 2.98 0.64
N LEU A 202 5.89 3.68 -0.49
CA LEU A 202 5.72 5.12 -0.60
C LEU A 202 4.27 5.53 -0.33
N VAL A 203 3.30 4.73 -0.80
CA VAL A 203 1.86 4.98 -0.60
C VAL A 203 1.54 5.04 0.89
N ALA A 204 1.97 4.04 1.68
CA ALA A 204 1.73 4.02 3.12
C ALA A 204 2.48 5.14 3.86
N ARG A 205 3.71 5.46 3.45
CA ARG A 205 4.54 6.50 4.10
C ARG A 205 4.05 7.92 3.81
N GLU A 206 3.66 8.21 2.58
CA GLU A 206 3.06 9.50 2.23
C GLU A 206 1.72 9.68 2.95
N PHE A 207 0.93 8.62 3.01
CA PHE A 207 -0.31 8.58 3.76
C PHE A 207 -0.08 8.91 5.26
N ASP A 208 0.89 8.26 5.92
CA ASP A 208 1.24 8.56 7.30
C ASP A 208 1.80 9.97 7.48
N ALA A 209 2.62 10.45 6.55
CA ALA A 209 3.15 11.80 6.60
C ALA A 209 2.02 12.85 6.63
N ARG A 210 0.95 12.63 5.86
CA ARG A 210 -0.27 13.44 5.86
C ARG A 210 -1.04 13.34 7.18
N LEU A 211 -1.20 12.13 7.73
CA LEU A 211 -1.81 11.95 9.04
C LEU A 211 -1.02 12.65 10.16
N LEU A 212 0.31 12.59 10.10
CA LEU A 212 1.20 13.26 11.04
C LEU A 212 1.19 14.78 10.88
N ALA A 213 0.90 15.30 9.68
CA ALA A 213 0.67 16.73 9.47
C ALA A 213 -0.60 17.18 10.21
N ILE A 214 -1.73 16.50 10.00
CA ILE A 214 -2.98 16.75 10.75
C ILE A 214 -2.74 16.70 12.25
N ARG A 215 -2.06 15.64 12.73
CA ARG A 215 -1.76 15.51 14.16
C ARG A 215 -0.85 16.62 14.68
N GLY A 216 0.08 17.09 13.85
CA GLY A 216 0.94 18.24 14.15
C GLY A 216 0.12 19.48 14.42
N ASP A 217 -0.85 19.77 13.56
CA ASP A 217 -1.77 20.90 13.69
C ASP A 217 -2.67 20.74 14.93
N LEU A 218 -3.17 19.52 15.18
CA LEU A 218 -4.01 19.21 16.34
C LEU A 218 -3.29 19.22 17.68
N ARG A 219 -1.95 19.03 17.73
CA ARG A 219 -1.21 18.92 19.00
C ARG A 219 -1.34 20.20 19.83
N TRP A 220 -1.31 21.36 19.18
CA TRP A 220 -1.49 22.64 19.85
C TRP A 220 -2.90 22.76 20.45
N PHE A 221 -3.93 22.47 19.65
CA PHE A 221 -5.33 22.47 20.12
C PHE A 221 -5.53 21.47 21.27
N SER A 222 -5.01 20.25 21.14
CA SER A 222 -5.15 19.20 22.16
C SER A 222 -4.61 19.65 23.53
N SER A 223 -3.41 20.24 23.55
CA SER A 223 -2.79 20.75 24.78
C SER A 223 -3.62 21.87 25.41
N ARG A 224 -4.07 22.81 24.57
CA ARG A 224 -4.82 23.98 25.02
C ARG A 224 -6.25 23.67 25.46
N MET A 225 -6.96 22.83 24.71
CA MET A 225 -8.30 22.37 25.08
C MET A 225 -8.26 21.57 26.38
N ASN A 226 -7.22 20.76 26.59
CA ASN A 226 -7.02 20.07 27.86
C ASN A 226 -6.86 21.06 29.03
N GLN A 227 -6.00 22.07 28.88
CA GLN A 227 -5.83 23.10 29.91
C GLN A 227 -7.15 23.84 30.20
N LEU A 228 -7.85 24.29 29.16
CA LEU A 228 -9.11 25.00 29.29
C LEU A 228 -10.23 24.13 29.86
N SER A 229 -10.25 22.84 29.56
CA SER A 229 -11.23 21.91 30.17
C SER A 229 -11.05 21.81 31.69
N VAL A 230 -9.83 21.99 32.19
CA VAL A 230 -9.53 21.99 33.63
C VAL A 230 -9.83 23.35 34.28
N GLU A 231 -9.67 24.45 33.56
CA GLU A 231 -9.92 25.82 34.05
C GLU A 231 -11.41 26.18 33.97
N LEU A 232 -12.10 25.75 32.92
CA LEU A 232 -13.48 26.11 32.57
C LEU A 232 -14.43 24.92 32.69
N ARG A 233 -14.18 24.00 33.63
CA ARG A 233 -14.77 22.65 33.91
C ARG A 233 -16.27 22.36 33.60
N ALA A 234 -17.08 23.35 33.24
CA ALA A 234 -18.49 23.22 32.88
C ALA A 234 -18.86 23.89 31.53
N ASP A 235 -17.88 24.38 30.76
CA ASP A 235 -18.14 24.95 29.45
C ASP A 235 -18.36 23.83 28.42
N VAL A 236 -19.60 23.74 27.94
CA VAL A 236 -20.04 22.70 26.99
C VAL A 236 -19.25 22.76 25.68
N LEU A 237 -18.91 23.96 25.20
CA LEU A 237 -18.19 24.12 23.93
C LEU A 237 -16.73 23.66 24.08
N VAL A 238 -16.09 23.97 25.21
CA VAL A 238 -14.72 23.51 25.51
C VAL A 238 -14.67 21.98 25.60
N MET A 239 -15.62 21.38 26.32
CA MET A 239 -15.68 19.93 26.47
C MET A 239 -15.95 19.22 25.14
N GLN A 240 -16.90 19.73 24.34
CA GLN A 240 -17.21 19.16 23.02
C GLN A 240 -15.99 19.21 22.08
N ALA A 241 -15.31 20.35 22.01
CA ALA A 241 -14.12 20.50 21.19
C ALA A 241 -12.95 19.62 21.67
N TYR A 242 -12.78 19.47 22.99
CA TYR A 242 -11.80 18.54 23.56
C TYR A 242 -12.10 17.08 23.17
N GLU A 243 -13.35 16.64 23.31
CA GLU A 243 -13.78 15.28 22.95
C GLU A 243 -13.61 15.00 21.45
N ASP A 244 -13.98 15.97 20.59
CA ASP A 244 -13.83 15.83 19.14
C ASP A 244 -12.35 15.77 18.73
N VAL A 245 -11.46 16.58 19.33
CA VAL A 245 -10.01 16.51 19.11
C VAL A 245 -9.43 15.18 19.60
N SER A 246 -9.82 14.74 20.79
CA SER A 246 -9.38 13.46 21.37
C SER A 246 -9.80 12.29 20.47
N SER A 247 -11.05 12.29 20.01
CA SER A 247 -11.55 11.22 19.18
C SER A 247 -10.97 11.20 17.76
N LEU A 248 -10.66 12.38 17.19
CA LEU A 248 -9.90 12.45 15.94
C LEU A 248 -8.49 11.87 16.10
N ASN A 249 -7.79 12.18 17.21
CA ASN A 249 -6.49 11.56 17.50
C ASN A 249 -6.58 10.04 17.65
N GLN A 250 -7.62 9.53 18.33
CA GLN A 250 -7.85 8.07 18.47
C GLN A 250 -8.09 7.41 17.11
N LEU A 251 -8.87 8.03 16.23
CA LEU A 251 -9.08 7.53 14.87
C LEU A 251 -7.76 7.49 14.08
N ILE A 252 -6.96 8.54 14.15
CA ILE A 252 -5.62 8.58 13.52
C ILE A 252 -4.73 7.46 14.07
N ASP A 253 -4.71 7.26 15.40
CA ASP A 253 -3.90 6.21 16.03
C ASP A 253 -4.35 4.81 15.62
N ALA A 254 -5.67 4.56 15.54
CA ALA A 254 -6.22 3.30 15.04
C ALA A 254 -5.80 3.02 13.59
N ILE A 255 -5.88 4.04 12.72
CA ILE A 255 -5.46 3.89 11.32
C ILE A 255 -3.94 3.60 11.22
N ARG A 256 -3.12 4.33 11.99
CA ARG A 256 -1.66 4.15 11.97
C ARG A 256 -1.25 2.78 12.51
N ALA A 257 -2.00 2.24 13.48
CA ALA A 257 -1.81 0.90 14.01
C ALA A 257 -1.88 -0.17 12.91
N ASP A 258 -2.88 -0.08 12.03
CA ASP A 258 -3.14 -1.07 10.98
C ASP A 258 -2.22 -0.93 9.75
N VAL A 259 -1.68 0.27 9.50
CA VAL A 259 -0.86 0.54 8.31
C VAL A 259 0.64 0.42 8.58
N LEU A 260 1.20 1.34 9.37
CA LEU A 260 2.65 1.47 9.54
C LEU A 260 3.19 0.78 10.78
N LEU A 261 2.40 0.75 11.86
CA LEU A 261 2.82 0.15 13.12
C LEU A 261 2.51 -1.35 13.17
N HIS A 262 1.85 -1.88 12.14
CA HIS A 262 1.60 -3.29 11.97
C HIS A 262 2.92 -4.05 11.87
N GLU A 263 3.01 -5.21 12.52
CA GLU A 263 4.25 -5.99 12.62
C GLU A 263 4.84 -6.39 11.26
N GLU A 264 3.98 -6.63 10.27
CA GLU A 264 4.38 -6.96 8.89
C GLU A 264 4.85 -5.76 8.06
N PHE A 265 4.67 -4.50 8.51
CA PHE A 265 5.01 -3.33 7.70
C PHE A 265 6.47 -3.33 7.19
N PRO A 266 7.50 -3.64 8.00
CA PRO A 266 8.87 -3.70 7.52
C PRO A 266 9.10 -4.73 6.40
N LEU A 267 8.31 -5.80 6.37
CA LEU A 267 8.37 -6.82 5.33
C LEU A 267 7.60 -6.38 4.08
N ARG A 268 6.40 -5.79 4.23
CA ARG A 268 5.65 -5.17 3.12
C ARG A 268 6.50 -4.13 2.40
N ASP A 269 7.14 -3.25 3.18
CA ASP A 269 8.09 -2.24 2.69
C ASP A 269 9.26 -2.88 1.90
N ALA A 270 9.85 -3.95 2.42
CA ALA A 270 10.92 -4.68 1.73
C ALA A 270 10.45 -5.27 0.39
N CYS A 271 9.24 -5.83 0.34
CA CYS A 271 8.65 -6.34 -0.89
C CYS A 271 8.40 -5.23 -1.92
N CYS A 272 7.96 -4.04 -1.48
CA CYS A 272 7.83 -2.86 -2.34
C CYS A 272 9.19 -2.40 -2.88
N VAL A 273 10.22 -2.31 -2.03
CA VAL A 273 11.60 -1.96 -2.44
C VAL A 273 12.10 -2.88 -3.55
N LEU A 274 11.96 -4.20 -3.39
CA LEU A 274 12.45 -5.17 -4.36
C LEU A 274 11.60 -5.20 -5.64
N THR A 275 10.30 -4.91 -5.54
CA THR A 275 9.44 -4.71 -6.72
C THR A 275 9.85 -3.47 -7.52
N GLN A 276 10.14 -2.36 -6.85
CA GLN A 276 10.66 -1.15 -7.49
C GLN A 276 12.04 -1.39 -8.13
N ALA A 277 12.90 -2.20 -7.49
CA ALA A 277 14.17 -2.61 -8.07
C ALA A 277 13.99 -3.48 -9.32
N TYR A 278 13.06 -4.44 -9.28
CA TYR A 278 12.71 -5.25 -10.43
C TYR A 278 12.22 -4.40 -11.61
N ALA A 279 11.31 -3.46 -11.34
CA ALA A 279 10.78 -2.52 -12.33
C ALA A 279 11.89 -1.67 -12.97
N ALA A 280 12.83 -1.14 -12.18
CA ALA A 280 13.84 -0.22 -12.68
C ALA A 280 15.08 -0.88 -13.31
N LEU A 281 15.35 -2.16 -13.00
CA LEU A 281 16.56 -2.86 -13.43
C LEU A 281 16.29 -3.91 -14.53
N SER A 282 15.07 -4.44 -14.62
CA SER A 282 14.74 -5.46 -15.63
C SER A 282 14.42 -4.81 -16.98
N PRO A 283 14.86 -5.37 -18.11
CA PRO A 283 14.56 -4.80 -19.44
C PRO A 283 13.06 -4.78 -19.78
N ASN A 284 12.33 -5.84 -19.40
CA ASN A 284 10.90 -6.00 -19.65
C ASN A 284 10.23 -6.54 -18.38
N PRO A 285 10.01 -5.70 -17.36
CA PRO A 285 9.42 -6.15 -16.10
C PRO A 285 7.93 -6.47 -16.30
N ASP A 286 7.48 -7.67 -15.88
CA ASP A 286 6.06 -7.97 -15.77
C ASP A 286 5.50 -7.37 -14.48
N LEU A 287 4.77 -6.27 -14.63
CA LEU A 287 4.14 -5.53 -13.54
C LEU A 287 2.60 -5.58 -13.63
N SER A 288 2.04 -6.42 -14.51
CA SER A 288 0.59 -6.53 -14.74
C SER A 288 -0.20 -6.96 -13.50
N TRP A 289 0.48 -7.55 -12.51
CA TRP A 289 -0.08 -7.98 -11.24
C TRP A 289 -0.20 -6.84 -10.21
N LEU A 290 0.40 -5.68 -10.46
CA LEU A 290 0.17 -4.47 -9.65
C LEU A 290 -1.14 -3.83 -10.11
N PRO A 291 -2.08 -3.53 -9.19
CA PRO A 291 -3.35 -2.88 -9.54
C PRO A 291 -3.14 -1.37 -9.74
N LEU A 292 -2.37 -1.01 -10.76
CA LEU A 292 -2.01 0.36 -11.12
C LEU A 292 -2.27 0.59 -12.60
N ASP A 293 -2.60 1.83 -12.96
CA ASP A 293 -2.78 2.23 -14.35
C ASP A 293 -1.48 2.07 -15.16
N GLU A 294 -1.60 1.75 -16.44
CA GLU A 294 -0.45 1.58 -17.35
C GLU A 294 0.47 2.81 -17.38
N SER A 295 -0.11 4.01 -17.25
CA SER A 295 0.64 5.26 -17.18
C SER A 295 1.55 5.34 -15.96
N VAL A 296 1.14 4.78 -14.82
CA VAL A 296 1.95 4.70 -13.60
C VAL A 296 3.00 3.60 -13.76
N LEU A 297 2.62 2.43 -14.29
CA LEU A 297 3.56 1.33 -14.54
C LEU A 297 4.70 1.75 -15.49
N ALA A 298 4.40 2.57 -16.49
CA ALA A 298 5.38 3.12 -17.42
C ALA A 298 6.43 4.04 -16.75
N THR A 299 6.12 4.59 -15.56
CA THR A 299 7.09 5.40 -14.77
C THR A 299 8.01 4.56 -13.87
N GLY A 300 7.88 3.23 -13.88
CA GLY A 300 8.72 2.30 -13.12
C GLY A 300 10.20 2.37 -13.53
N GLY A 301 10.96 3.31 -12.96
CA GLY A 301 12.32 3.56 -13.45
C GLY A 301 13.21 4.49 -12.62
N LEU A 302 12.78 4.97 -11.46
CA LEU A 302 13.55 6.01 -10.76
C LEU A 302 14.67 5.49 -9.84
N LEU A 303 14.77 4.17 -9.62
CA LEU A 303 15.79 3.61 -8.71
C LEU A 303 17.21 4.07 -9.11
N ARG A 304 17.56 4.04 -10.40
CA ARG A 304 18.89 4.47 -10.87
C ARG A 304 19.14 5.94 -10.55
N THR A 305 18.14 6.80 -10.71
CA THR A 305 18.19 8.22 -10.37
C THR A 305 18.33 8.42 -8.86
N HIS A 306 17.63 7.64 -8.05
CA HIS A 306 17.72 7.68 -6.59
C HIS A 306 19.06 7.16 -6.08
N VAL A 307 19.61 6.10 -6.66
CA VAL A 307 20.97 5.61 -6.34
C VAL A 307 22.03 6.67 -6.68
N ARG A 308 21.87 7.43 -7.76
CA ARG A 308 22.79 8.52 -8.12
C ARG A 308 22.71 9.70 -7.14
N SER A 309 21.50 10.09 -6.74
CA SER A 309 21.26 11.27 -5.89
C SER A 309 21.44 10.99 -4.39
N ASN A 310 21.08 9.79 -3.92
CA ASN A 310 20.99 9.42 -2.50
C ASN A 310 21.55 8.03 -2.23
N ARG A 311 22.73 7.75 -2.82
CA ARG A 311 23.37 6.43 -2.87
C ARG A 311 23.28 5.63 -1.57
N ASN A 312 23.86 6.13 -0.48
CA ASN A 312 24.01 5.34 0.75
C ASN A 312 22.66 4.93 1.34
N SER A 313 21.71 5.88 1.45
CA SER A 313 20.38 5.57 2.00
C SER A 313 19.62 4.55 1.15
N VAL A 314 19.69 4.66 -0.18
CA VAL A 314 19.00 3.73 -1.08
C VAL A 314 19.63 2.34 -1.02
N LEU A 315 20.97 2.25 -1.01
CA LEU A 315 21.67 0.98 -0.88
C LEU A 315 21.39 0.28 0.45
N ASP A 316 21.35 1.03 1.55
CA ASP A 316 21.01 0.47 2.85
C ASP A 316 19.58 -0.09 2.85
N HIS A 317 18.61 0.57 2.19
CA HIS A 317 17.26 0.00 2.04
C HIS A 317 17.22 -1.23 1.17
N LEU A 318 17.92 -1.24 0.03
CA LEU A 318 17.98 -2.42 -0.83
C LEU A 318 18.54 -3.62 -0.06
N LYS A 319 19.66 -3.45 0.66
CA LYS A 319 20.27 -4.51 1.47
C LYS A 319 19.36 -4.99 2.60
N GLN A 320 18.73 -4.06 3.32
CA GLN A 320 17.76 -4.42 4.36
C GLN A 320 16.55 -5.16 3.78
N ALA A 321 16.06 -4.75 2.62
CA ALA A 321 14.95 -5.38 1.94
C ALA A 321 15.31 -6.81 1.54
N VAL A 322 16.48 -7.01 0.92
CA VAL A 322 17.04 -8.34 0.64
C VAL A 322 17.04 -9.17 1.92
N LYS A 323 17.72 -8.70 2.99
CA LYS A 323 17.86 -9.42 4.25
C LYS A 323 16.51 -9.87 4.84
N ARG A 324 15.49 -9.01 4.80
CA ARG A 324 14.15 -9.30 5.33
C ARG A 324 13.44 -10.37 4.50
N THR A 325 13.51 -10.29 3.17
CA THR A 325 12.89 -11.31 2.32
C THR A 325 13.64 -12.64 2.35
N GLN A 326 14.97 -12.65 2.61
CA GLN A 326 15.68 -13.92 2.85
C GLN A 326 15.12 -14.64 4.08
N ARG A 327 14.92 -13.89 5.18
CA ARG A 327 14.38 -14.43 6.43
C ARG A 327 12.97 -14.97 6.26
N LEU A 328 12.12 -14.27 5.49
CA LEU A 328 10.77 -14.71 5.17
C LEU A 328 10.73 -16.17 4.70
N TYR A 329 11.64 -16.56 3.82
CA TYR A 329 11.68 -17.91 3.28
C TYR A 329 12.61 -18.88 4.05
N ALA A 330 13.56 -18.36 4.83
CA ALA A 330 14.39 -19.19 5.72
C ALA A 330 13.58 -19.74 6.91
N ASP A 331 12.63 -18.96 7.43
CA ASP A 331 11.78 -19.37 8.55
C ASP A 331 10.64 -20.33 8.11
N GLU A 332 10.20 -20.26 6.85
CA GLU A 332 9.18 -21.16 6.28
C GLU A 332 9.67 -22.60 6.10
N ASN A 333 10.97 -22.80 5.86
CA ASN A 333 11.59 -24.12 5.71
C ASN A 333 11.61 -24.98 6.99
N LYS A 334 11.11 -24.47 8.13
CA LYS A 334 11.14 -25.21 9.41
C LYS A 334 9.92 -26.09 9.66
N ASP A 335 8.72 -25.76 9.18
CA ASP A 335 7.50 -26.53 9.53
C ASP A 335 6.36 -26.56 8.49
N ALA A 336 6.49 -25.97 7.29
CA ALA A 336 5.44 -26.01 6.27
C ALA A 336 6.02 -26.32 4.88
N GLU A 337 5.40 -27.25 4.13
CA GLU A 337 5.63 -27.33 2.68
C GLU A 337 5.35 -25.93 2.10
N ASN A 338 6.38 -25.28 1.58
CA ASN A 338 6.29 -23.92 1.05
C ASN A 338 5.18 -23.88 -0.01
N LEU A 339 4.22 -22.97 0.14
CA LEU A 339 3.10 -22.82 -0.80
C LEU A 339 3.58 -22.69 -2.25
N ASP A 340 4.73 -22.06 -2.48
CA ASP A 340 5.33 -21.92 -3.81
C ASP A 340 5.82 -23.27 -4.37
N ASP A 341 6.37 -24.13 -3.52
CA ASP A 341 6.77 -25.49 -3.87
C ASP A 341 5.55 -26.37 -4.15
N LEU A 342 4.47 -26.18 -3.39
CA LEU A 342 3.20 -26.83 -3.66
C LEU A 342 2.62 -26.39 -5.01
N ILE A 343 2.64 -25.09 -5.32
CA ILE A 343 2.14 -24.56 -6.60
C ILE A 343 2.96 -25.09 -7.78
N GLY A 344 4.26 -25.33 -7.59
CA GLY A 344 5.14 -25.91 -8.61
C GLY A 344 4.98 -27.43 -8.79
N ARG A 345 4.56 -28.15 -7.74
CA ARG A 345 4.43 -29.62 -7.75
C ARG A 345 3.03 -30.11 -8.11
N TYR A 346 2.01 -29.40 -7.65
CA TYR A 346 0.63 -29.83 -7.78
C TYR A 346 -0.08 -29.03 -8.85
N ARG A 347 -0.93 -29.72 -9.61
CA ARG A 347 -1.74 -29.11 -10.66
C ARG A 347 -2.76 -28.13 -10.09
N VAL A 348 -3.27 -28.45 -8.91
CA VAL A 348 -4.24 -27.63 -8.18
C VAL A 348 -3.78 -27.46 -6.74
N VAL A 349 -3.63 -26.22 -6.30
CA VAL A 349 -3.33 -25.89 -4.91
C VAL A 349 -4.43 -25.02 -4.35
N LEU A 350 -4.93 -25.40 -3.17
CA LEU A 350 -5.92 -24.67 -2.41
C LEU A 350 -5.32 -24.17 -1.12
N ARG A 351 -5.50 -22.89 -0.82
CA ARG A 351 -5.29 -22.34 0.51
C ARG A 351 -6.65 -22.01 1.11
N ARG A 352 -6.98 -22.56 2.29
CA ARG A 352 -8.29 -22.34 2.91
C ARG A 352 -8.43 -20.98 3.60
N ASN A 353 -7.34 -20.41 4.10
CA ASN A 353 -7.36 -19.17 4.85
C ASN A 353 -6.13 -18.27 4.55
N PRO A 354 -6.31 -17.12 3.86
CA PRO A 354 -7.50 -16.74 3.10
C PRO A 354 -7.77 -17.73 1.96
N PHE A 355 -9.02 -17.78 1.45
CA PHE A 355 -9.33 -18.61 0.29
C PHE A 355 -8.58 -18.08 -0.93
N ASP A 356 -7.62 -18.86 -1.42
CA ASP A 356 -6.98 -18.67 -2.72
C ASP A 356 -6.76 -20.04 -3.37
N ALA A 357 -6.70 -20.06 -4.70
CA ALA A 357 -6.48 -21.27 -5.47
C ALA A 357 -5.50 -20.99 -6.61
N TRP A 358 -4.71 -22.00 -6.97
CA TRP A 358 -3.82 -21.99 -8.12
C TRP A 358 -4.12 -23.21 -8.99
N VAL A 359 -4.18 -23.00 -10.30
CA VAL A 359 -4.36 -24.06 -11.31
C VAL A 359 -3.24 -23.92 -12.32
N ASP A 360 -2.46 -24.98 -12.52
CA ASP A 360 -1.28 -25.02 -13.39
C ASP A 360 -0.34 -23.82 -13.13
N GLY A 361 -0.06 -23.54 -11.85
CA GLY A 361 0.81 -22.43 -11.43
C GLY A 361 0.18 -21.03 -11.48
N LYS A 362 -1.01 -20.87 -12.06
CA LYS A 362 -1.69 -19.57 -12.19
C LYS A 362 -2.70 -19.36 -11.07
N SER A 363 -2.67 -18.18 -10.45
CA SER A 363 -3.66 -17.85 -9.43
C SER A 363 -5.05 -17.73 -10.05
N LEU A 364 -6.07 -18.20 -9.33
CA LEU A 364 -7.45 -18.12 -9.78
C LEU A 364 -7.90 -16.69 -10.03
N ARG A 365 -7.42 -15.72 -9.23
CA ARG A 365 -7.68 -14.30 -9.47
C ARG A 365 -7.09 -13.82 -10.79
N THR A 366 -5.85 -14.20 -11.08
CA THR A 366 -5.20 -13.90 -12.35
C THR A 366 -5.96 -14.53 -13.51
N LEU A 367 -6.45 -15.77 -13.38
CA LEU A 367 -7.29 -16.40 -14.40
C LEU A 367 -8.61 -15.63 -14.62
N ILE A 368 -9.25 -15.15 -13.54
CA ILE A 368 -10.46 -14.31 -13.61
C ILE A 368 -10.18 -12.99 -14.33
N GLU A 369 -9.06 -12.34 -14.00
CA GLU A 369 -8.69 -11.04 -14.56
C GLU A 369 -8.22 -11.12 -16.03
N SER A 370 -7.42 -12.15 -16.38
CA SER A 370 -6.78 -12.27 -17.70
C SER A 370 -7.57 -13.06 -18.74
N GLU A 371 -8.43 -14.00 -18.32
CA GLU A 371 -9.21 -14.85 -19.25
C GLU A 371 -10.70 -14.47 -19.31
N SER A 372 -11.17 -13.55 -18.45
CA SER A 372 -12.49 -12.98 -18.66
C SER A 372 -12.46 -12.14 -19.94
N THR A 373 -13.11 -12.64 -20.99
CA THR A 373 -13.14 -12.06 -22.34
C THR A 373 -13.91 -10.74 -22.44
N GLY A 374 -13.98 -9.95 -21.36
CA GLY A 374 -14.61 -8.63 -21.29
C GLY A 374 -16.14 -8.62 -21.50
N ARG A 375 -16.77 -9.77 -21.81
CA ARG A 375 -18.17 -9.84 -22.24
C ARG A 375 -19.14 -10.40 -21.21
N ILE A 376 -18.68 -11.17 -20.22
CA ILE A 376 -19.57 -11.79 -19.23
C ILE A 376 -18.93 -11.71 -17.83
N PRO A 377 -19.47 -10.91 -16.90
CA PRO A 377 -18.93 -10.80 -15.55
C PRO A 377 -18.97 -12.15 -14.81
N PHE A 378 -17.94 -12.42 -14.00
CA PHE A 378 -17.87 -13.58 -13.13
C PHE A 378 -18.83 -13.37 -11.95
N THR A 379 -19.85 -14.22 -11.86
CA THR A 379 -20.90 -14.07 -10.85
C THR A 379 -20.51 -14.76 -9.54
N GLN A 380 -21.00 -14.25 -8.41
CA GLN A 380 -20.81 -14.87 -7.09
C GLN A 380 -21.22 -16.36 -7.07
N GLY A 381 -22.23 -16.74 -7.86
CA GLY A 381 -22.67 -18.12 -7.99
C GLY A 381 -21.74 -19.03 -8.79
N GLU A 382 -20.96 -18.48 -9.72
CA GLU A 382 -19.89 -19.20 -10.43
C GLU A 382 -18.64 -19.30 -9.56
N GLU A 383 -18.33 -18.25 -8.78
CA GLU A 383 -17.28 -18.27 -7.77
C GLU A 383 -17.53 -19.37 -6.74
N GLN A 384 -18.73 -19.42 -6.15
CA GLN A 384 -19.07 -20.46 -5.16
C GLN A 384 -19.00 -21.87 -5.75
N LEU A 385 -19.48 -22.05 -6.99
CA LEU A 385 -19.38 -23.32 -7.71
C LEU A 385 -17.92 -23.74 -7.89
N LEU A 386 -17.05 -22.81 -8.28
CA LEU A 386 -15.63 -23.06 -8.47
C LEU A 386 -14.94 -23.41 -7.15
N LYS A 387 -15.22 -22.69 -6.06
CA LYS A 387 -14.70 -23.01 -4.72
C LYS A 387 -15.06 -24.43 -4.30
N GLU A 388 -16.31 -24.83 -4.48
CA GLU A 388 -16.80 -26.17 -4.12
C GLU A 388 -16.22 -27.27 -5.00
N LEU A 389 -16.06 -27.01 -6.30
CA LEU A 389 -15.43 -27.94 -7.25
C LEU A 389 -13.99 -28.22 -6.86
N ILE A 390 -13.21 -27.18 -6.62
CA ILE A 390 -11.80 -27.33 -6.26
C ILE A 390 -11.68 -27.99 -4.87
N THR A 391 -12.55 -27.64 -3.91
CA THR A 391 -12.56 -28.28 -2.59
C THR A 391 -12.89 -29.77 -2.68
N SER A 392 -13.86 -30.14 -3.52
CA SER A 392 -14.30 -31.54 -3.67
C SER A 392 -13.31 -32.38 -4.49
N ALA A 393 -12.53 -31.76 -5.38
CA ALA A 393 -11.48 -32.42 -6.15
C ALA A 393 -10.41 -33.06 -5.26
N SER A 394 -10.04 -32.43 -4.15
CA SER A 394 -9.08 -32.97 -3.18
C SER A 394 -9.50 -34.30 -2.54
N GLY A 395 -10.80 -34.59 -2.54
CA GLY A 395 -11.36 -35.86 -2.05
C GLY A 395 -11.92 -36.74 -3.17
N GLY A 396 -11.61 -36.45 -4.44
CA GLY A 396 -12.18 -37.17 -5.60
C GLY A 396 -13.71 -37.16 -5.64
N SER A 397 -14.34 -36.16 -5.02
CA SER A 397 -15.78 -36.14 -4.75
C SER A 397 -16.54 -35.26 -5.73
N GLU A 398 -17.75 -35.68 -6.10
CA GLU A 398 -18.64 -34.90 -6.95
C GLU A 398 -19.31 -33.74 -6.18
N VAL A 399 -19.44 -32.58 -6.83
CA VAL A 399 -20.28 -31.48 -6.33
C VAL A 399 -21.71 -31.68 -6.79
N LEU A 400 -22.61 -31.88 -5.84
CA LEU A 400 -24.04 -32.02 -6.09
C LEU A 400 -24.71 -30.65 -6.09
N ALA A 401 -25.70 -30.44 -6.97
CA ALA A 401 -26.47 -29.19 -7.03
C ALA A 401 -27.03 -28.78 -5.65
N ARG A 402 -27.55 -29.74 -4.87
CA ARG A 402 -28.06 -29.51 -3.51
C ARG A 402 -27.04 -28.88 -2.55
N LYS A 403 -25.74 -29.10 -2.76
CA LYS A 403 -24.65 -28.54 -1.93
C LYS A 403 -24.44 -27.05 -2.22
N LEU A 404 -24.69 -26.62 -3.46
CA LEU A 404 -24.48 -25.24 -3.92
C LEU A 404 -25.68 -24.33 -3.66
N TYR A 405 -26.89 -24.89 -3.74
CA TYR A 405 -28.13 -24.11 -3.69
C TYR A 405 -28.97 -24.39 -2.42
N GLY A 406 -28.52 -25.30 -1.56
CA GLY A 406 -29.24 -25.68 -0.34
C GLY A 406 -30.62 -26.28 -0.65
N ALA A 407 -31.63 -25.88 0.12
CA ALA A 407 -33.02 -26.31 -0.07
C ALA A 407 -33.79 -25.54 -1.17
N ILE A 408 -33.13 -24.60 -1.86
CA ILE A 408 -33.78 -23.79 -2.89
C ILE A 408 -34.02 -24.67 -4.12
N PRO A 409 -35.27 -24.82 -4.61
CA PRO A 409 -35.55 -25.56 -5.83
C PRO A 409 -34.91 -24.84 -7.03
N VAL A 410 -33.91 -25.47 -7.61
CA VAL A 410 -33.19 -24.98 -8.79
C VAL A 410 -33.60 -25.80 -10.01
N SER A 411 -33.76 -25.13 -11.16
CA SER A 411 -34.04 -25.83 -12.41
C SER A 411 -32.92 -26.83 -12.73
N ALA A 412 -33.27 -27.97 -13.32
CA ALA A 412 -32.30 -28.98 -13.78
C ALA A 412 -31.26 -28.43 -14.77
N SER A 413 -31.56 -27.29 -15.42
CA SER A 413 -30.65 -26.58 -16.33
C SER A 413 -29.67 -25.62 -15.65
N THR A 414 -29.86 -25.26 -14.38
CA THR A 414 -29.07 -24.19 -13.75
C THR A 414 -27.61 -24.59 -13.56
N LEU A 415 -27.34 -25.78 -13.03
CA LEU A 415 -25.96 -26.27 -12.84
C LEU A 415 -25.23 -26.51 -14.18
N PRO A 416 -25.81 -27.23 -15.16
CA PRO A 416 -25.19 -27.37 -16.48
C PRO A 416 -24.87 -26.04 -17.16
N THR A 417 -25.76 -25.05 -17.03
CA THR A 417 -25.54 -23.70 -17.61
C THR A 417 -24.36 -23.00 -16.95
N ARG A 418 -24.23 -23.07 -15.62
CA ARG A 418 -23.07 -22.49 -14.92
C ARG A 418 -21.78 -23.23 -15.24
N CYS A 419 -21.80 -24.56 -15.33
CA CYS A 419 -20.63 -25.33 -15.77
C CYS A 419 -20.21 -24.93 -17.19
N LYS A 420 -21.16 -24.77 -18.12
CA LYS A 420 -20.88 -24.30 -19.48
C LYS A 420 -20.22 -22.92 -19.47
N ARG A 421 -20.77 -21.96 -18.71
CA ARG A 421 -20.19 -20.61 -18.57
C ARG A 421 -18.80 -20.63 -17.95
N LEU A 422 -18.55 -21.50 -16.97
CA LEU A 422 -17.22 -21.70 -16.40
C LEU A 422 -16.23 -22.24 -17.44
N ARG A 423 -16.64 -23.20 -18.29
CA ARG A 423 -15.78 -23.69 -19.38
C ARG A 423 -15.42 -22.59 -20.38
N GLU A 424 -16.39 -21.73 -20.70
CA GLU A 424 -16.21 -20.62 -21.64
C GLU A 424 -15.32 -19.51 -21.07
N LYS A 425 -15.41 -19.24 -19.76
CA LYS A 425 -14.64 -18.20 -19.07
C LYS A 425 -13.24 -18.64 -18.66
N PHE A 426 -13.06 -19.94 -18.38
CA PHE A 426 -11.81 -20.50 -17.85
C PHE A 426 -11.47 -21.79 -18.59
N PRO A 427 -10.91 -21.72 -19.81
CA PRO A 427 -10.63 -22.91 -20.62
C PRO A 427 -9.79 -23.98 -19.89
N LEU A 428 -8.84 -23.58 -19.04
CA LEU A 428 -8.01 -24.49 -18.24
C LEU A 428 -8.84 -25.31 -17.24
N ILE A 429 -9.69 -24.63 -16.46
CA ILE A 429 -10.63 -25.29 -15.54
C ILE A 429 -11.70 -26.05 -16.33
N GLY A 430 -12.11 -25.51 -17.47
CA GLY A 430 -13.13 -26.07 -18.32
C GLY A 430 -12.76 -27.41 -18.93
N ALA A 431 -11.49 -27.58 -19.30
CA ALA A 431 -10.91 -28.84 -19.76
C ALA A 431 -10.96 -29.93 -18.68
N LEU A 432 -10.93 -29.53 -17.41
CA LEU A 432 -11.00 -30.42 -16.26
C LEU A 432 -12.44 -30.67 -15.80
N LEU A 433 -13.41 -29.88 -16.25
CA LEU A 433 -14.77 -29.92 -15.71
C LEU A 433 -15.66 -30.95 -16.41
N GLU A 434 -16.10 -31.98 -15.70
CA GLU A 434 -17.19 -32.86 -16.12
C GLU A 434 -18.51 -32.45 -15.46
N SER A 435 -19.59 -32.45 -16.22
CA SER A 435 -20.91 -32.02 -15.74
C SER A 435 -22.02 -32.96 -16.22
N ARG A 436 -22.87 -33.39 -15.29
CA ARG A 436 -24.14 -34.10 -15.51
C ARG A 436 -25.31 -33.22 -15.02
N THR A 437 -26.55 -33.65 -15.25
CA THR A 437 -27.76 -32.85 -14.98
C THR A 437 -27.84 -32.27 -13.56
N GLN A 438 -27.32 -32.97 -12.55
CA GLN A 438 -27.34 -32.49 -11.14
C GLN A 438 -25.99 -32.60 -10.41
N GLN A 439 -24.92 -32.88 -11.14
CA GLN A 439 -23.61 -33.19 -10.56
C GLN A 439 -22.52 -32.60 -11.44
N CYS A 440 -21.44 -32.11 -10.84
CA CYS A 440 -20.24 -31.73 -11.57
C CYS A 440 -18.99 -32.08 -10.78
N GLN A 441 -17.91 -32.41 -11.48
CA GLN A 441 -16.63 -32.76 -10.87
C GLN A 441 -15.47 -32.17 -11.67
N LEU A 442 -14.36 -31.91 -10.98
CA LEU A 442 -13.08 -31.69 -11.64
C LEU A 442 -12.40 -33.04 -11.82
N LYS A 443 -12.10 -33.40 -13.06
CA LYS A 443 -11.38 -34.60 -13.45
C LYS A 443 -9.87 -34.38 -13.31
N VAL A 444 -9.46 -34.17 -12.07
CA VAL A 444 -8.05 -34.06 -11.66
C VAL A 444 -7.78 -35.26 -10.77
N ASP A 445 -6.62 -35.88 -10.92
CA ASP A 445 -6.21 -36.95 -10.01
C ASP A 445 -6.15 -36.37 -8.58
N PRO A 446 -6.75 -36.99 -7.56
CA PRO A 446 -6.65 -36.51 -6.19
C PRO A 446 -5.19 -36.30 -5.74
N GLU A 447 -4.24 -37.05 -6.28
CA GLU A 447 -2.80 -36.88 -6.00
C GLU A 447 -2.21 -35.60 -6.63
N GLU A 448 -2.84 -35.04 -7.66
CA GLU A 448 -2.48 -33.76 -8.29
C GLU A 448 -3.09 -32.54 -7.56
N VAL A 449 -3.86 -32.75 -6.48
CA VAL A 449 -4.54 -31.70 -5.72
C VAL A 449 -3.99 -31.60 -4.30
N ARG A 450 -3.50 -30.41 -3.91
CA ARG A 450 -3.09 -30.14 -2.53
C ARG A 450 -3.99 -29.09 -1.87
N VAL A 451 -4.39 -29.37 -0.64
CA VAL A 451 -5.11 -28.43 0.22
C VAL A 451 -4.24 -28.05 1.40
N VAL A 452 -4.08 -26.76 1.60
CA VAL A 452 -3.20 -26.11 2.60
C VAL A 452 -4.02 -25.23 3.53
#